data_AF-A0A6J4XBH9-F1
#
_entry.id   AF-A0A6J4XBH9-F1
#
_cell.length_a   1.000
_cell.length_b   1.000
_cell.length_c   1.000
_cell.angle_alpha   90.00
_cell.angle_beta   90.00
_cell.angle_gamma   90.00
#
_symmetry.space_group_name_H-M   'P 1'
#
loop_
_entity.id
_entity.type
_entity.pdbx_description
1 polymer ?
#
loop_
_entity_poly.entity_id
_entity_poly.type
_entity_poly.pdbx_seq_one_letter_code
_entity_poly.pdbx_strand_id
1 'polypeptide(L)'
;LDMEWWVILLFLIGGLIFFLALGLPIAFAFLLINFIGAYFFMGGLDGLSLSVQQIFTSLVSFSLAPIPLFVFMGELMLHSGMAKRTLDVFDKLIGKLPGRLSLIVITGGALFSTLSGSTIANTAMLGQIMVPEM
;
A
#
# COMPACT_ATOMS: atom_id res chain seq x y z
N LEU A 1 -30.67 -6.56 21.73
CA LEU A 1 -30.11 -5.54 22.64
C LEU A 1 -30.02 -4.27 21.83
N ASP A 2 -30.92 -3.32 22.05
CA ASP A 2 -30.86 -2.00 21.42
C ASP A 2 -29.70 -1.22 22.07
N MET A 3 -28.47 -1.61 21.73
CA MET A 3 -27.29 -0.88 22.13
C MET A 3 -27.20 0.37 21.27
N GLU A 4 -27.10 1.51 21.93
CA GLU A 4 -26.96 2.76 21.22
C GLU A 4 -25.64 2.80 20.44
N TRP A 5 -25.70 3.34 19.22
CA TRP A 5 -24.61 3.33 18.24
C TRP A 5 -23.29 3.93 18.77
N TRP A 6 -23.35 4.87 19.70
CA TRP A 6 -22.19 5.49 20.32
C TRP A 6 -21.40 4.51 21.21
N VAL A 7 -22.05 3.51 21.81
CA VAL A 7 -21.38 2.48 22.62
C VAL A 7 -20.55 1.55 21.73
N ILE A 8 -21.09 1.18 20.56
CA ILE A 8 -20.39 0.35 19.58
C ILE A 8 -19.18 1.11 19.03
N LEU A 9 -19.33 2.40 18.72
CA LEU A 9 -18.22 3.25 18.28
C LEU A 9 -17.14 3.40 19.36
N LEU A 10 -17.51 3.67 20.61
CA LEU A 10 -16.57 3.77 21.72
C LEU A 10 -15.80 2.46 21.92
N PHE A 11 -16.48 1.32 21.80
CA PHE A 11 -15.84 0.01 21.88
C PHE A 11 -14.81 -0.20 20.75
N LEU A 12 -15.19 0.06 19.50
CA LEU A 12 -14.32 -0.14 18.34
C LEU A 12 -13.12 0.82 18.36
N ILE A 13 -13.37 2.12 18.57
CA ILE A 13 -12.32 3.15 18.57
C ILE A 13 -11.44 3.01 19.82
N GLY A 14 -12.05 2.84 20.99
CA GLY A 14 -11.32 2.67 22.25
C GLY A 14 -10.47 1.39 22.25
N GLY A 15 -11.02 0.28 21.75
CA GLY A 15 -10.29 -0.98 21.60
C GLY A 15 -9.16 -0.89 20.59
N LEU A 16 -9.36 -0.19 19.47
CA LEU A 16 -8.30 0.05 18.48
C LEU A 16 -7.15 0.86 19.11
N ILE A 17 -7.46 1.96 19.79
CA ILE A 17 -6.44 2.79 20.47
C ILE A 17 -5.70 1.98 21.54
N PHE A 18 -6.42 1.16 22.30
CA PHE A 18 -5.83 0.27 23.30
C PHE A 18 -4.82 -0.70 22.68
N PHE A 19 -5.18 -1.40 21.59
CA PHE A 19 -4.26 -2.30 20.91
C PHE A 19 -3.07 -1.57 20.27
N LEU A 20 -3.28 -0.37 19.73
CA LEU A 20 -2.18 0.45 19.21
C LEU A 20 -1.23 0.92 20.31
N ALA A 21 -1.75 1.25 21.50
CA ALA A 21 -0.94 1.61 22.66
C ALA A 21 -0.07 0.45 23.16
N LEU A 22 -0.51 -0.80 22.94
CA LEU A 22 0.29 -2.01 23.19
C LEU A 22 1.40 -2.24 22.15
N GLY A 23 1.49 -1.40 21.10
CA GLY A 23 2.51 -1.50 20.06
C GLY A 23 2.20 -2.54 18.98
N LEU A 24 0.95 -3.02 18.89
CA LEU A 24 0.55 -3.93 17.82
C LEU A 24 0.54 -3.20 16.46
N PRO A 25 1.02 -3.85 15.38
CA PRO A 25 0.85 -3.29 14.04
C PRO A 25 -0.63 -3.06 13.74
N ILE A 26 -0.92 -1.93 13.09
CA ILE A 26 -2.29 -1.43 12.86
C ILE A 26 -3.20 -2.50 12.24
N ALA A 27 -2.69 -3.30 11.29
CA ALA A 27 -3.45 -4.37 10.65
C ALA A 27 -3.97 -5.41 11.66
N PHE A 28 -3.13 -5.86 12.59
CA PHE A 28 -3.52 -6.86 13.60
C PHE A 28 -4.45 -6.27 14.64
N ALA A 29 -4.18 -5.03 15.08
CA ALA A 29 -5.04 -4.31 16.01
C ALA A 29 -6.48 -4.16 15.43
N PHE A 30 -6.57 -3.76 14.16
CA PHE A 30 -7.83 -3.57 13.46
C PHE A 30 -8.59 -4.88 13.24
N LEU A 31 -7.87 -5.95 12.90
CA LEU A 31 -8.46 -7.28 12.73
C LEU A 31 -9.00 -7.80 14.06
N LEU A 32 -8.20 -7.78 15.13
CA LEU A 32 -8.62 -8.26 16.45
C LEU A 32 -9.86 -7.53 16.96
N ILE A 33 -9.88 -6.20 16.92
CA ILE A 33 -11.03 -5.44 17.43
C ILE A 33 -12.30 -5.67 16.59
N ASN A 34 -12.18 -5.88 15.27
CA ASN A 34 -13.32 -6.23 14.42
C ASN A 34 -13.83 -7.64 14.69
N PHE A 35 -12.95 -8.63 14.88
CA PHE A 35 -13.37 -10.00 15.21
C PHE A 35 -14.04 -10.06 16.59
N ILE A 36 -13.49 -9.36 17.58
CA ILE A 36 -14.09 -9.24 18.91
C ILE A 36 -15.46 -8.52 18.79
N GLY A 37 -15.52 -7.41 18.07
CA GLY A 37 -16.77 -6.67 17.84
C GLY A 37 -17.83 -7.50 17.12
N ALA A 38 -17.46 -8.25 16.08
CA ALA A 38 -18.36 -9.12 15.35
C ALA A 38 -18.90 -10.25 16.24
N TYR A 39 -18.07 -10.83 17.11
CA TYR A 39 -18.53 -11.83 18.06
C TYR A 39 -19.56 -11.25 19.06
N PHE A 40 -19.30 -10.07 19.63
CA PHE A 40 -20.18 -9.49 20.64
C PHE A 40 -21.44 -8.83 20.06
N PHE A 41 -21.38 -8.23 18.87
CA PHE A 41 -22.47 -7.43 18.32
C PHE A 41 -23.23 -8.08 17.16
N MET A 42 -22.66 -9.07 16.47
CA MET A 42 -23.23 -9.66 15.25
C MET A 42 -23.68 -11.12 15.43
N GLY A 43 -23.94 -11.55 16.67
CA GLY A 43 -24.51 -12.88 16.94
C GLY A 43 -23.49 -13.99 17.16
N GLY A 44 -22.31 -13.68 17.72
CA GLY A 44 -21.32 -14.70 18.10
C GLY A 44 -20.63 -15.34 16.90
N LEU A 45 -20.82 -16.66 16.75
CA LEU A 45 -20.17 -17.44 15.68
C LEU A 45 -20.67 -17.05 14.28
N ASP A 46 -21.93 -16.63 14.16
CA ASP A 46 -22.49 -16.16 12.88
C ASP A 46 -21.89 -14.80 12.46
N GLY A 47 -21.60 -13.93 13.42
CA GLY A 47 -20.90 -12.66 13.16
C GLY A 47 -19.46 -12.88 12.69
N LEU A 48 -18.78 -13.89 13.25
CA LEU A 48 -17.43 -14.28 12.84
C LEU A 48 -17.41 -14.87 11.42
N SER A 49 -18.35 -15.75 11.09
CA SER A 49 -18.43 -16.33 9.75
C SER A 49 -18.73 -15.27 8.69
N LEU A 50 -19.60 -14.30 8.99
CA LEU A 50 -19.86 -13.15 8.14
C LEU A 50 -18.60 -12.29 7.96
N SER A 51 -17.84 -12.04 9.02
CA SER A 51 -16.58 -11.28 8.93
C SER A 51 -15.56 -11.95 8.02
N VAL A 52 -15.42 -13.27 8.10
CA VAL A 52 -14.53 -14.05 7.21
C VAL A 52 -15.01 -13.97 5.76
N GLN A 53 -16.31 -14.06 5.52
CA GLN A 53 -16.88 -13.92 4.19
C GLN A 53 -16.62 -12.53 3.60
N GLN A 54 -16.80 -11.47 4.39
CA GLN A 54 -16.52 -10.09 3.98
C GLN A 54 -15.04 -9.88 3.64
N ILE A 55 -14.13 -10.48 4.42
CA ILE A 55 -12.69 -10.47 4.10
C ILE A 55 -12.45 -11.13 2.75
N PHE A 56 -13.02 -12.32 2.51
CA PHE A 56 -12.85 -13.03 1.24
C PHE A 56 -13.39 -12.23 0.05
N THR A 57 -14.60 -11.67 0.16
CA THR A 57 -15.20 -10.83 -0.88
C THR A 57 -14.36 -9.57 -1.14
N SER A 58 -13.78 -8.97 -0.10
CA SER A 58 -12.88 -7.82 -0.24
C SER A 58 -11.58 -8.20 -0.96
N LEU A 59 -11.01 -9.37 -0.66
CA LEU A 59 -9.78 -9.87 -1.29
C LEU A 59 -9.97 -10.19 -2.79
N VAL A 60 -11.15 -10.67 -3.17
CA VAL A 60 -11.50 -10.98 -4.57
C VAL A 60 -12.07 -9.76 -5.31
N SER A 61 -12.12 -8.59 -4.67
CA SER A 61 -12.57 -7.35 -5.30
C SER A 61 -11.66 -6.95 -6.45
N PHE A 62 -12.26 -6.55 -7.57
CA PHE A 62 -11.56 -5.97 -8.72
C PHE A 62 -10.72 -4.74 -8.33
N SER A 63 -11.03 -4.08 -7.21
CA SER A 63 -10.25 -2.94 -6.70
C SER A 63 -8.82 -3.30 -6.29
N LEU A 64 -8.55 -4.57 -5.96
CA LEU A 64 -7.21 -5.04 -5.62
C LEU A 64 -6.42 -5.58 -6.82
N ALA A 65 -7.10 -5.91 -7.93
CA ALA A 65 -6.46 -6.42 -9.14
C ALA A 65 -5.40 -5.48 -9.74
N PRO A 66 -5.53 -4.13 -9.69
CA PRO A 66 -4.49 -3.22 -10.16
C PRO A 66 -3.17 -3.34 -9.39
N ILE A 67 -3.17 -3.68 -8.09
CA ILE A 67 -1.96 -3.75 -7.27
C ILE A 67 -0.91 -4.71 -7.87
N PRO A 68 -1.20 -6.00 -8.11
CA PRO A 68 -0.25 -6.92 -8.73
C PRO A 68 0.07 -6.55 -10.18
N LEU A 69 -0.89 -6.02 -10.94
CA LEU A 69 -0.66 -5.58 -12.32
C LEU A 69 0.32 -4.41 -12.41
N PHE A 70 0.24 -3.46 -11.47
CA PHE A 70 1.16 -2.33 -11.37
C PHE A 70 2.57 -2.75 -10.92
N VAL A 71 2.66 -3.71 -10.01
CA VAL A 71 3.95 -4.32 -9.63
C VAL A 71 4.55 -5.06 -10.82
N PHE A 72 3.75 -5.86 -11.53
CA PHE A 72 4.18 -6.57 -12.73
C PHE A 72 4.62 -5.63 -13.85
N MET A 73 3.90 -4.53 -14.06
CA MET A 73 4.29 -3.48 -14.99
C MET A 73 5.65 -2.88 -14.62
N GLY A 74 5.88 -2.57 -13.34
CA GLY A 74 7.17 -2.07 -12.86
C GLY A 74 8.31 -3.04 -13.16
N GLU A 75 8.09 -4.34 -12.93
CA GLU A 75 9.05 -5.39 -13.23
C GLU A 75 9.34 -5.51 -14.74
N LEU A 76 8.30 -5.45 -15.58
CA LEU A 76 8.45 -5.42 -17.03
C LEU A 76 9.26 -4.20 -17.49
N MET A 77 9.05 -3.03 -16.89
CA MET A 77 9.78 -1.80 -17.23
C MET A 77 11.26 -1.88 -16.86
N LEU A 78 11.60 -2.57 -15.76
CA LEU A 78 12.99 -2.88 -15.39
C LEU A 78 13.62 -3.84 -16.39
N HIS A 79 13.02 -5.00 -16.59
CA HIS A 79 13.60 -6.09 -17.38
C HIS A 79 13.68 -5.76 -18.88
N SER A 80 12.76 -4.95 -19.41
CA SER A 80 12.80 -4.49 -20.80
C SER A 80 13.85 -3.40 -21.07
N GLY A 81 14.47 -2.85 -20.01
CA GLY A 81 15.38 -1.70 -20.12
C GLY A 81 14.69 -0.39 -20.47
N MET A 82 13.35 -0.34 -20.49
CA MET A 82 12.59 0.90 -20.69
C MET A 82 12.91 1.91 -19.59
N ALA A 83 12.98 1.46 -18.33
CA ALA A 83 13.25 2.33 -17.20
C ALA A 83 14.60 3.07 -17.36
N LYS A 84 15.65 2.35 -17.76
CA LYS A 84 16.98 2.92 -18.02
C LYS A 84 16.96 3.91 -19.18
N ARG A 85 16.35 3.55 -20.32
CA ARG A 85 16.25 4.44 -21.50
C ARG A 85 15.53 5.74 -21.18
N THR A 86 14.48 5.68 -20.37
CA THR A 86 13.73 6.87 -19.95
C THR A 86 14.58 7.75 -19.03
N LEU A 87 15.33 7.19 -18.09
CA LEU A 87 16.26 7.95 -17.25
C LEU A 87 17.39 8.58 -18.07
N ASP A 88 17.93 7.89 -19.09
CA ASP A 88 18.93 8.44 -20.00
C ASP A 88 18.40 9.66 -20.79
N VAL A 89 17.10 9.66 -21.13
CA VAL A 89 16.45 10.83 -21.74
C VAL A 89 16.39 11.99 -20.75
N PHE A 90 16.07 11.74 -19.48
CA PHE A 90 16.07 12.78 -18.45
C PHE A 90 17.47 13.33 -18.15
N ASP A 91 18.50 12.48 -18.11
CA ASP A 91 19.89 12.95 -17.95
C ASP A 91 20.29 13.90 -19.08
N LYS A 92 19.95 13.56 -20.34
CA LYS A 92 20.19 14.43 -21.49
C LYS A 92 19.41 15.74 -21.43
N LEU A 93 18.20 15.73 -20.88
CA LEU A 93 17.33 16.90 -20.79
C LEU A 93 17.76 17.87 -19.69
N ILE A 94 18.24 17.34 -18.57
CA ILE A 94 18.76 18.11 -17.43
C ILE A 94 20.16 18.67 -17.74
N GLY A 95 20.99 17.95 -18.50
CA GLY A 95 22.30 18.41 -18.91
C GLY A 95 23.29 18.56 -17.73
N LYS A 96 24.20 19.54 -17.81
CA LYS A 96 25.35 19.68 -16.88
C LYS A 96 25.04 20.51 -15.63
N LEU A 97 23.89 20.30 -15.00
CA LEU A 97 23.52 21.00 -13.76
C LEU A 97 24.24 20.39 -12.54
N PRO A 98 24.72 21.22 -11.58
CA PRO A 98 25.20 20.71 -10.30
C PRO A 98 24.04 20.06 -9.52
N GLY A 99 24.25 18.84 -9.02
CA GLY A 99 23.19 18.05 -8.37
C GLY A 99 22.27 17.28 -9.32
N ARG A 100 22.66 17.08 -10.60
CA ARG A 100 21.80 16.41 -11.60
C ARG A 100 21.26 15.05 -11.17
N LEU A 101 22.03 14.28 -10.40
CA LEU A 101 21.66 12.93 -10.00
C LEU A 101 20.36 12.96 -9.18
N SER A 102 20.27 13.89 -8.22
CA SER A 102 19.05 14.09 -7.42
C SER A 102 17.87 14.56 -8.28
N LEU A 103 18.10 15.43 -9.26
CA LEU A 103 17.06 15.88 -10.19
C LEU A 103 16.54 14.73 -11.07
N ILE A 104 17.43 13.85 -11.54
CA ILE A 104 17.07 12.66 -12.33
C ILE A 104 16.25 11.68 -11.48
N VAL A 105 16.66 11.42 -10.23
CA VAL A 105 15.93 10.54 -9.30
C VAL A 105 14.53 11.07 -9.02
N ILE A 106 14.40 12.35 -8.69
CA ILE A 106 13.10 12.95 -8.36
C ILE A 106 12.20 12.97 -9.60
N THR A 107 12.71 13.38 -10.75
CA THR A 107 11.91 13.51 -11.98
C THR A 107 11.53 12.14 -12.53
N GLY A 108 12.50 11.22 -12.59
CA GLY A 108 12.28 9.83 -12.98
C GLY A 108 11.32 9.14 -12.03
N GLY A 109 11.50 9.30 -10.72
CA GLY A 109 10.61 8.72 -9.72
C GLY A 109 9.20 9.29 -9.75
N ALA A 110 9.02 10.57 -10.03
CA ALA A 110 7.70 11.16 -10.21
C ALA A 110 6.98 10.57 -11.43
N LEU A 111 7.68 10.42 -12.57
CA LEU A 111 7.10 9.85 -13.79
C LEU A 111 6.80 8.36 -13.68
N PHE A 112 7.70 7.59 -13.09
CA PHE A 112 7.42 6.17 -12.86
C PHE A 112 6.33 6.00 -11.80
N SER A 113 6.20 6.91 -10.84
CA SER A 113 5.08 6.91 -9.89
C SER A 113 3.73 7.21 -10.57
N THR A 114 3.68 8.06 -11.59
CA THR A 114 2.43 8.32 -12.33
C THR A 114 2.07 7.19 -13.29
N LEU A 115 3.06 6.50 -13.86
CA LEU A 115 2.87 5.39 -14.79
C LEU A 115 2.56 4.07 -14.08
N SER A 116 3.34 3.73 -13.05
CA SER A 116 3.22 2.46 -12.34
C SER A 116 2.21 2.55 -11.19
N GLY A 117 1.90 3.72 -10.65
CA GLY A 117 0.95 3.86 -9.52
C GLY A 117 1.36 3.11 -8.24
N SER A 118 2.53 2.48 -8.22
CA SER A 118 3.04 1.63 -7.14
C SER A 118 4.35 2.20 -6.61
N THR A 119 4.33 2.62 -5.34
CA THR A 119 5.50 3.16 -4.65
C THR A 119 6.59 2.11 -4.48
N ILE A 120 6.21 0.87 -4.15
CA ILE A 120 7.14 -0.25 -3.96
C ILE A 120 7.89 -0.58 -5.26
N ALA A 121 7.16 -0.67 -6.38
CA ALA A 121 7.78 -0.96 -7.67
C ALA A 121 8.73 0.17 -8.11
N ASN A 122 8.32 1.43 -7.92
CA ASN A 122 9.14 2.59 -8.24
C ASN A 122 10.44 2.64 -7.41
N THR A 123 10.36 2.39 -6.10
CA THR A 123 11.55 2.35 -5.23
C THR A 123 12.50 1.22 -5.60
N ALA A 124 11.97 0.03 -5.92
CA ALA A 124 12.78 -1.09 -6.39
C ALA A 124 13.49 -0.76 -7.71
N MET A 125 12.78 -0.16 -8.67
CA MET A 125 13.36 0.29 -9.95
C MET A 125 14.51 1.27 -9.75
N LEU A 126 14.22 2.38 -9.09
CA LEU A 126 15.18 3.47 -8.93
C LEU A 126 16.38 3.01 -8.09
N GLY A 127 16.15 2.21 -7.04
CA GLY A 127 17.23 1.62 -6.25
C GLY A 127 18.19 0.79 -7.11
N GLN A 128 17.66 -0.11 -7.95
CA GLN A 128 18.51 -0.95 -8.81
C GLN A 128 19.27 -0.15 -9.87
N ILE A 129 18.66 0.87 -10.47
CA ILE A 129 19.28 1.65 -11.56
C ILE A 129 20.24 2.71 -11.02
N MET A 130 19.93 3.33 -9.88
CA MET A 130 20.67 4.50 -9.38
C MET A 130 21.79 4.14 -8.40
N VAL A 131 21.72 3.02 -7.68
CA VAL A 131 22.79 2.60 -6.75
C VAL A 131 24.19 2.52 -7.41
N PRO A 132 24.33 2.07 -8.67
CA PRO A 132 25.63 2.08 -9.35
C PRO A 132 26.14 3.48 -9.77
N GLU A 133 25.24 4.46 -9.89
CA GLU A 133 25.52 5.83 -10.35
C GLU A 133 25.70 6.84 -9.19
N MET A 134 25.33 6.42 -7.97
CA MET A 134 25.47 7.14 -6.69
C MET A 134 26.83 6.87 -6.04
#